data_AF-A0A151S999-F1
#
_entry.id   AF-A0A151S999-F1
#
_cell.length_a   1.000
_cell.length_b   1.000
_cell.length_c   1.000
_cell.angle_alpha   90.00
_cell.angle_beta   90.00
_cell.angle_gamma   90.00
#
_symmetry.space_group_name_H-M   'P 1'
#
loop_
_entity.id
_entity.type
_entity.pdbx_description
1 polymer ?
#
loop_
_entity_poly.entity_id
_entity_poly.type
_entity_poly.pdbx_seq_one_letter_code
_entity_poly.pdbx_strand_id
1 'polypeptide(L)'
;MYVSFLAGCFRSVRFGLKEAHGKGQALQFNWLYEKGAFVWHSEGTISVDFTKIEGAVESLSREILTIQAKGDKEAAGLLLQKYCVMTEPLKVALKKLENIQV
;
A
#
# COMPACT_ATOMS: atom_id res chain seq x y z
N MET A 1 15.77 -0.20 -4.34
CA MET A 1 14.67 -1.14 -4.03
C MET A 1 13.36 -0.40 -3.74
N TYR A 2 13.25 0.38 -2.65
CA TYR A 2 11.98 0.96 -2.20
C TYR A 2 11.30 1.94 -3.17
N VAL A 3 12.07 2.80 -3.85
CA VAL A 3 11.50 3.76 -4.81
C VAL A 3 10.84 3.05 -5.99
N SER A 4 11.47 2.00 -6.52
CA SER A 4 10.89 1.18 -7.60
C SER A 4 9.66 0.41 -7.13
N PHE A 5 9.65 -0.07 -5.88
CA PHE A 5 8.49 -0.71 -5.27
C PHE A 5 7.31 0.27 -5.16
N LEU A 6 7.53 1.48 -4.65
CA LEU A 6 6.52 2.54 -4.57
C LEU A 6 5.88 2.82 -5.95
N ALA A 7 6.70 2.98 -6.99
CA ALA A 7 6.17 3.15 -8.35
C ALA A 7 5.34 1.93 -8.80
N GLY A 8 5.82 0.72 -8.47
CA GLY A 8 5.15 -0.55 -8.74
C GLY A 8 3.77 -0.70 -8.06
N CYS A 9 3.58 -0.11 -6.88
CA CYS A 9 2.29 -0.12 -6.19
C CYS A 9 1.17 0.48 -7.07
N PHE A 10 1.41 1.64 -7.70
CA PHE A 10 0.40 2.27 -8.55
C PHE A 10 0.06 1.41 -9.77
N ARG A 11 1.06 0.79 -10.39
CA ARG A 11 0.83 -0.15 -11.50
C ARG A 11 -0.09 -1.28 -11.08
N SER A 12 0.18 -1.93 -9.96
CA SER A 12 -0.61 -3.08 -9.52
C SER A 12 -2.01 -2.70 -9.00
N VAL A 13 -2.17 -1.57 -8.32
CA VAL A 13 -3.50 -1.12 -7.87
C VAL A 13 -4.43 -0.82 -9.05
N ARG A 14 -3.89 -0.45 -10.24
CA ARG A 14 -4.68 -0.25 -11.47
C ARG A 14 -5.32 -1.52 -12.03
N PHE A 15 -4.85 -2.71 -11.63
CA PHE A 15 -5.56 -3.96 -11.92
C PHE A 15 -6.90 -4.06 -11.18
N GLY A 16 -7.08 -3.24 -10.14
CA GLY A 16 -8.33 -3.08 -9.40
C GLY A 16 -8.36 -3.88 -8.10
N LEU A 17 -9.14 -3.39 -7.15
CA LEU A 17 -9.29 -3.99 -5.81
C LEU A 17 -10.18 -5.24 -5.78
N LYS A 18 -10.59 -5.76 -6.95
CA LYS A 18 -11.28 -7.05 -7.04
C LYS A 18 -10.29 -8.23 -7.09
N GLU A 19 -9.05 -7.96 -7.49
CA GLU A 19 -7.98 -8.95 -7.63
C GLU A 19 -7.10 -8.96 -6.36
N ALA A 20 -6.56 -10.14 -6.00
CA ALA A 20 -5.85 -10.35 -4.75
C ALA A 20 -4.55 -9.51 -4.65
N HIS A 21 -3.75 -9.45 -5.71
CA HIS A 21 -2.54 -8.63 -5.74
C HIS A 21 -2.87 -7.14 -5.70
N GLY A 22 -3.91 -6.69 -6.40
CA GLY A 22 -4.41 -5.31 -6.32
C GLY A 22 -4.79 -4.91 -4.89
N LYS A 23 -5.54 -5.77 -4.17
CA LYS A 23 -5.85 -5.59 -2.75
C LYS A 23 -4.61 -5.55 -1.86
N GLY A 24 -3.70 -6.50 -2.05
CA GLY A 24 -2.46 -6.58 -1.29
C GLY A 24 -1.54 -5.37 -1.49
N GLN A 25 -1.55 -4.79 -2.68
CA GLN A 25 -0.77 -3.59 -3.00
C GLN A 25 -1.39 -2.32 -2.40
N ALA A 26 -2.73 -2.22 -2.40
CA ALA A 26 -3.40 -1.15 -1.66
C ALA A 26 -3.10 -1.22 -0.16
N LEU A 27 -3.11 -2.43 0.42
CA LEU A 27 -2.78 -2.64 1.82
C LEU A 27 -1.36 -2.19 2.15
N GLN A 28 -0.37 -2.64 1.37
CA GLN A 28 1.03 -2.26 1.56
C GLN A 28 1.21 -0.74 1.43
N PHE A 29 0.64 -0.13 0.39
CA PHE A 29 0.71 1.31 0.21
C PHE A 29 0.10 2.07 1.39
N ASN A 30 -1.12 1.74 1.79
CA ASN A 30 -1.84 2.44 2.84
C ASN A 30 -1.17 2.28 4.21
N TRP A 31 -0.62 1.11 4.52
CA TRP A 31 0.16 0.89 5.74
C TRP A 31 1.42 1.75 5.76
N LEU A 32 2.23 1.69 4.70
CA LEU A 32 3.47 2.46 4.61
C LEU A 32 3.21 3.97 4.62
N TYR A 33 2.11 4.42 4.02
CA TYR A 33 1.66 5.79 4.08
C TYR A 33 1.23 6.21 5.50
N GLU A 34 0.42 5.40 6.20
CA GLU A 34 0.00 5.66 7.58
C GLU A 34 1.19 5.74 8.55
N LYS A 35 2.24 4.93 8.31
CA LYS A 35 3.51 4.97 9.08
C LYS A 35 4.44 6.12 8.69
N GLY A 36 4.06 6.94 7.71
CA GLY A 36 4.87 8.05 7.21
C GLY A 36 6.10 7.62 6.40
N ALA A 37 6.18 6.36 6.00
CA ALA A 37 7.23 5.84 5.13
C ALA A 37 7.02 6.21 3.66
N PHE A 38 5.77 6.36 3.24
CA PHE A 38 5.42 7.06 2.01
C PHE A 38 4.89 8.45 2.34
N VAL A 39 5.45 9.46 1.67
CA VAL A 39 5.16 10.87 1.95
C VAL A 39 4.57 11.51 0.70
N TRP A 40 3.39 12.10 0.84
CA TRP A 40 2.75 12.88 -0.21
C TRP A 40 3.27 14.32 -0.19
N HIS A 41 3.62 14.84 -1.36
CA HIS A 41 4.07 16.23 -1.51
C HIS A 41 3.01 17.09 -2.20
N SER A 42 3.05 18.41 -1.97
CA SER A 42 2.05 19.37 -2.47
C SER A 42 1.91 19.41 -4.00
N GLU A 43 2.98 19.11 -4.72
CA GLU A 43 3.05 18.97 -6.18
C GLU A 43 2.39 17.67 -6.70
N GLY A 44 1.92 16.83 -5.78
CA GLY A 44 1.22 15.58 -6.03
C GLY A 44 2.13 14.47 -6.54
N THR A 45 3.37 14.45 -6.06
CA THR A 45 4.29 13.32 -6.14
C THR A 45 4.34 12.62 -4.77
N ILE A 46 4.85 11.40 -4.75
CA ILE A 46 5.08 10.65 -3.51
C ILE A 46 6.54 10.22 -3.47
N SER A 47 7.16 10.33 -2.29
CA SER A 47 8.52 9.84 -2.04
C SER A 47 8.56 8.79 -0.93
N VAL A 48 9.72 8.16 -0.77
CA VAL A 48 10.05 7.29 0.35
C VAL A 48 10.78 8.08 1.42
N ASP A 49 10.32 8.01 2.66
CA ASP A 49 11.10 8.42 3.84
C ASP A 49 12.01 7.26 4.27
N PHE A 50 13.30 7.36 3.92
CA PHE A 50 14.28 6.33 4.21
C PHE A 50 14.57 6.14 5.70
N THR A 51 14.22 7.12 6.55
CA THR A 51 14.37 6.98 8.00
C THR A 51 13.28 6.12 8.62
N LYS A 52 12.15 5.91 7.91
CA LYS A 52 10.97 5.18 8.41
C LYS A 52 10.64 3.91 7.64
N ILE A 53 11.09 3.79 6.39
CA ILE A 53 10.66 2.72 5.48
C ILE A 53 10.97 1.32 6.01
N GLU A 54 12.14 1.10 6.61
CA GLU A 54 12.52 -0.23 7.12
C GLU A 54 11.62 -0.68 8.28
N GLY A 55 11.41 0.20 9.27
CA GLY A 55 10.51 -0.11 10.40
C GLY A 55 9.05 -0.27 9.96
N ALA A 56 8.61 0.50 8.96
CA ALA A 56 7.27 0.36 8.42
C ALA A 56 7.07 -0.99 7.70
N VAL A 57 8.04 -1.41 6.87
CA VAL A 57 8.03 -2.73 6.21
C VAL A 57 8.07 -3.85 7.25
N GLU A 58 8.98 -3.77 8.21
CA GLU A 58 9.10 -4.76 9.28
C GLU A 58 7.79 -4.91 10.06
N SER A 59 7.16 -3.79 10.44
CA SER A 59 5.91 -3.81 11.18
C SER A 59 4.78 -4.47 10.40
N LEU A 60 4.70 -4.24 9.09
CA LEU A 60 3.68 -4.88 8.25
C LEU A 60 3.94 -6.38 8.10
N SER A 61 5.20 -6.76 7.85
CA SER A 61 5.59 -8.17 7.77
C SER A 61 5.25 -8.91 9.06
N ARG A 62 5.54 -8.31 10.21
CA ARG A 62 5.21 -8.86 11.53
C ARG A 62 3.71 -9.05 11.72
N GLU A 63 2.91 -8.05 11.35
CA GLU A 63 1.44 -8.13 11.44
C GLU A 63 0.90 -9.30 10.61
N ILE A 64 1.23 -9.34 9.31
CA ILE A 64 0.75 -10.37 8.38
C ILE A 64 1.19 -11.76 8.83
N LEU A 65 2.48 -11.94 9.15
CA LEU A 65 3.03 -13.25 9.52
C LEU A 65 2.47 -13.73 10.86
N THR A 66 2.20 -12.82 11.81
CA THR A 66 1.59 -13.19 13.10
C THR A 66 0.15 -13.64 12.92
N ILE A 67 -0.64 -12.91 12.11
CA ILE A 67 -2.02 -13.30 11.77
C ILE A 67 -2.03 -14.69 11.12
N GLN A 68 -1.15 -14.92 10.15
CA GLN A 68 -1.03 -16.21 9.46
C GLN A 68 -0.62 -17.33 10.41
N ALA A 69 0.37 -17.11 11.28
CA ALA A 69 0.84 -18.11 12.23
C ALA A 69 -0.26 -18.54 13.24
N LYS A 70 -1.16 -17.62 13.59
CA LYS A 70 -2.30 -17.90 14.47
C LYS A 70 -3.51 -18.51 13.74
N GLY A 71 -3.53 -18.46 12.41
CA GLY A 71 -4.74 -18.77 11.64
C GLY A 71 -5.91 -17.82 11.93
N ASP A 72 -5.61 -16.57 12.30
CA ASP A 72 -6.61 -15.61 12.79
C ASP A 72 -7.38 -14.95 11.63
N LYS A 73 -8.49 -15.60 11.24
CA LYS A 73 -9.34 -15.14 10.13
C LYS A 73 -10.02 -13.79 10.42
N GLU A 74 -10.38 -13.52 11.66
CA GLU A 74 -11.05 -12.27 12.04
C GLU A 74 -10.08 -11.10 11.93
N ALA A 75 -8.88 -11.24 12.49
CA ALA A 75 -7.83 -10.23 12.36
C ALA A 75 -7.46 -9.98 10.89
N ALA A 76 -7.36 -11.05 10.08
CA ALA A 76 -7.15 -10.90 8.64
C ALA A 76 -8.27 -10.09 7.99
N GLY A 77 -9.53 -10.36 8.33
CA GLY A 77 -10.69 -9.62 7.83
C GLY A 77 -10.62 -8.12 8.16
N LEU A 78 -10.28 -7.78 9.41
CA LEU A 78 -10.13 -6.40 9.87
C LEU A 78 -8.98 -5.67 9.15
N LEU A 79 -7.83 -6.34 8.97
CA LEU A 79 -6.68 -5.78 8.26
C LEU A 79 -7.06 -5.44 6.80
N LEU A 80 -7.71 -6.38 6.11
CA LEU A 80 -8.17 -6.17 4.74
C LEU A 80 -9.23 -5.07 4.66
N GLN A 81 -10.20 -5.04 5.57
CA GLN A 81 -11.24 -4.02 5.59
C GLN A 81 -10.65 -2.61 5.78
N LYS A 82 -9.65 -2.48 6.66
CA LYS A 82 -9.02 -1.19 6.94
C LYS A 82 -8.13 -0.71 5.80
N TYR A 83 -7.29 -1.59 5.23
CA TYR A 83 -6.21 -1.16 4.34
C TYR A 83 -6.36 -1.58 2.87
N CYS A 84 -7.20 -2.55 2.49
CA CYS A 84 -7.44 -2.90 1.09
C CYS A 84 -8.49 -2.00 0.42
N VAL A 85 -8.41 -0.69 0.66
CA VAL A 85 -9.37 0.31 0.18
C VAL A 85 -8.69 1.35 -0.70
N MET A 86 -9.47 1.96 -1.59
CA MET A 86 -9.01 3.05 -2.44
C MET A 86 -9.02 4.35 -1.62
N THR A 87 -7.91 4.63 -0.93
CA THR A 87 -7.72 5.86 -0.15
C THR A 87 -7.53 7.07 -1.04
N GLU A 88 -7.69 8.26 -0.49
CA GLU A 88 -7.56 9.51 -1.27
C GLU A 88 -6.18 9.66 -1.95
N PRO A 89 -5.04 9.37 -1.30
CA PRO A 89 -3.74 9.41 -1.96
C PRO A 89 -3.66 8.47 -3.18
N LEU A 90 -4.24 7.27 -3.09
CA LEU A 90 -4.30 6.34 -4.21
C LEU A 90 -5.18 6.89 -5.34
N LYS A 91 -6.39 7.41 -5.04
CA LYS A 91 -7.28 7.98 -6.06
C LYS A 91 -6.60 9.11 -6.83
N VAL A 92 -5.98 10.05 -6.11
CA VAL A 92 -5.33 11.21 -6.73
C VAL A 92 -4.13 10.77 -7.58
N ALA A 93 -3.33 9.83 -7.10
CA ALA A 93 -2.21 9.28 -7.88
C ALA A 93 -2.71 8.57 -9.15
N LEU A 94 -3.75 7.75 -9.06
CA LEU A 94 -4.28 7.00 -10.19
C LEU A 94 -4.94 7.88 -11.25
N LYS A 95 -5.60 8.98 -10.83
CA LYS A 95 -6.18 9.95 -11.75
C LYS A 95 -5.15 10.52 -12.73
N LYS A 96 -3.92 10.74 -12.26
CA LYS A 96 -2.81 11.20 -13.11
C LYS A 96 -2.30 10.16 -14.11
N LEU A 97 -2.71 8.90 -13.95
CA LEU A 97 -2.28 7.75 -14.77
C LEU A 97 -3.40 7.22 -15.69
N GLU A 98 -4.56 7.88 -15.76
CA GLU A 98 -5.73 7.43 -16.53
C GLU A 98 -5.41 7.26 -18.04
N ASN A 99 -4.54 8.11 -18.58
CA ASN A 99 -4.16 8.09 -19.99
C ASN A 99 -2.95 7.18 -20.31
N ILE A 100 -2.38 6.52 -19.30
CA ILE A 100 -1.26 5.57 -19.48
C ILE A 100 -1.86 4.18 -19.64
N GLN A 101 -1.32 3.31 -20.49
CA GLN A 101 -1.83 1.93 -20.58
C GLN A 101 -1.54 1.13 -19.30
N VAL A 102 -2.42 0.18 -18.98
CA VAL A 102 -2.22 -0.80 -17.90
C VAL A 102 -1.43 -1.99 -18.43
#